data_AF-A0A7S0QZP0-F1
#
_entry.id   AF-A0A7S0QZP0-F1
#
_cell.length_a   1.000
_cell.length_b   1.000
_cell.length_c   1.000
_cell.angle_alpha   90.00
_cell.angle_beta   90.00
_cell.angle_gamma   90.00
#
_symmetry.space_group_name_H-M   'P 1'
#
loop_
_entity.id
_entity.type
_entity.pdbx_description
1 polymer ?
#
loop_
_entity_poly.entity_id
_entity_poly.type
_entity_poly.pdbx_seq_one_letter_code
_entity_poly.pdbx_strand_id
1 'polypeptide(L)'
;MADSAAQRKAFLEGLKDLIWKTFELEETVKNFGEGTQEILEERLVQYSGSIRSLAATAPAFEGVRVPTDLLQYMDEGGNPNQYTAEVFQGCTRDNQAAKGKVAAVACLRDTLLSSLEKEAPAEVAEYKAALSAHAAATSQS
;
A
#
# COMPACT_ATOMS: atom_id res chain seq x y z
N MET A 1 2.89 -21.54 -0.56
CA MET A 1 2.80 -20.51 0.51
C MET A 1 3.88 -20.65 1.59
N ALA A 2 4.20 -21.85 2.08
CA ALA A 2 5.26 -22.05 3.09
C ALA A 2 6.67 -21.63 2.64
N ASP A 3 7.00 -21.81 1.36
CA ASP A 3 8.32 -21.48 0.79
C ASP A 3 8.60 -19.97 0.77
N SER A 4 7.59 -19.15 0.45
CA SER A 4 7.73 -17.69 0.39
C SER A 4 8.00 -17.04 1.75
N ALA A 5 7.46 -17.59 2.84
CA ALA A 5 7.76 -17.07 4.19
C ALA A 5 9.21 -17.37 4.62
N ALA A 6 9.69 -18.58 4.29
CA ALA A 6 11.08 -18.97 4.55
C ALA A 6 12.06 -18.12 3.72
N GLN A 7 11.75 -17.88 2.45
CA GLN A 7 12.54 -17.03 1.56
C GLN A 7 12.60 -15.57 2.04
N ARG A 8 11.47 -15.00 2.50
CA ARG A 8 11.45 -13.65 3.11
C ARG A 8 12.28 -13.59 4.39
N LYS A 9 12.22 -14.64 5.22
CA LYS A 9 13.07 -14.74 6.42
C LYS A 9 14.55 -14.78 6.04
N ALA A 10 14.91 -15.57 5.03
CA ALA A 10 16.29 -15.64 4.54
C ALA A 10 16.79 -14.28 4.02
N PHE A 11 15.95 -13.53 3.28
CA PHE A 11 16.26 -12.16 2.86
C PHE A 11 16.50 -11.23 4.06
N LEU A 12 15.64 -11.27 5.08
CA LEU A 12 15.80 -10.43 6.28
C LEU A 12 17.08 -10.76 7.06
N GLU A 13 17.42 -12.03 7.20
CA GLU A 13 18.70 -12.42 7.81
C GLU A 13 19.90 -11.99 6.97
N GLY A 14 19.82 -12.11 5.64
CA GLY A 14 20.84 -11.59 4.73
C GLY A 14 21.01 -10.07 4.82
N LEU A 15 19.93 -9.33 5.01
CA LEU A 15 19.97 -7.87 5.16
C LEU A 15 20.63 -7.46 6.49
N LYS A 16 20.34 -8.18 7.59
CA LYS A 16 21.04 -7.98 8.88
C LYS A 16 22.54 -8.27 8.77
N ASP A 17 22.90 -9.38 8.11
CA ASP A 17 24.30 -9.76 7.86
C ASP A 17 25.03 -8.69 7.04
N LEU A 18 24.39 -8.13 6.01
CA LEU A 18 24.95 -7.06 5.21
C LEU A 18 25.22 -5.78 6.02
N ILE A 19 24.27 -5.39 6.89
CA ILE A 19 24.43 -4.24 7.79
C ILE A 19 25.62 -4.48 8.73
N TRP A 20 25.72 -5.67 9.32
CA TRP A 20 26.85 -6.02 10.19
C TRP A 20 28.18 -5.96 9.46
N LYS A 21 28.27 -6.53 8.25
CA LYS A 21 29.48 -6.45 7.43
C LYS A 21 29.85 -5.03 7.02
N THR A 22 28.85 -4.15 6.85
CA THR A 22 29.09 -2.73 6.60
C THR A 22 29.78 -2.08 7.81
N PHE A 23 29.31 -2.38 9.01
CA PHE A 23 29.92 -1.89 10.25
C PHE A 23 31.34 -2.42 10.46
N GLU A 24 31.56 -3.72 10.27
CA GLU A 24 32.90 -4.32 10.37
C GLU A 24 33.89 -3.71 9.37
N LEU A 25 33.42 -3.45 8.15
CA LEU A 25 34.23 -2.79 7.12
C LEU A 25 34.57 -1.35 7.54
N GLU A 26 33.60 -0.60 8.06
CA GLU A 26 33.82 0.76 8.56
C GLU A 26 34.86 0.79 9.70
N GLU A 27 34.79 -0.14 10.65
CA GLU A 27 35.75 -0.25 11.74
C GLU A 27 37.16 -0.61 11.24
N THR A 28 37.25 -1.54 10.29
CA THR A 28 38.52 -1.94 9.66
C THR A 28 39.16 -0.77 8.92
N VAL A 29 38.36 0.03 8.22
CA VAL A 29 38.84 1.23 7.50
C VAL A 29 39.26 2.33 8.48
N LYS A 30 38.54 2.54 9.58
CA LYS A 30 38.92 3.52 10.62
C LYS A 30 40.26 3.19 11.28
N ASN A 31 40.54 1.91 11.48
CA ASN A 31 41.76 1.43 12.14
C ASN A 31 42.85 0.98 11.14
N PHE A 32 42.79 1.46 9.89
CA PHE A 32 43.71 1.04 8.85
C PHE A 32 45.15 1.48 9.14
N GLY A 33 46.09 0.54 9.09
CA GLY A 33 47.51 0.74 9.40
C GLY A 33 48.40 -0.40 8.91
N GLU A 34 49.62 -0.50 9.46
CA GLU A 34 50.55 -1.58 9.09
C GLU A 34 49.98 -2.96 9.45
N GLY A 35 49.92 -3.86 8.46
CA GLY A 35 49.44 -5.24 8.64
C GLY A 35 47.92 -5.43 8.53
N THR A 36 47.11 -4.38 8.31
CA THR A 36 45.64 -4.50 8.21
C THR A 36 45.13 -4.71 6.78
N GLN A 37 46.01 -4.68 5.78
CA GLN A 37 45.62 -4.78 4.36
C GLN A 37 44.91 -6.10 4.03
N GLU A 38 45.48 -7.23 4.46
CA GLU A 38 44.90 -8.56 4.21
C GLU A 38 43.50 -8.69 4.84
N ILE A 39 43.32 -8.15 6.05
CA ILE A 39 42.03 -8.12 6.74
C ILE A 39 41.02 -7.27 5.96
N LEU A 40 41.42 -6.09 5.47
CA LEU A 40 40.53 -5.25 4.67
C LEU A 40 40.10 -5.94 3.37
N GLU A 41 41.02 -6.59 2.67
CA GLU A 41 40.73 -7.37 1.47
C GLU A 41 39.72 -8.48 1.76
N GLU A 42 39.90 -9.23 2.84
CA GLU A 42 38.95 -10.25 3.28
C GLU A 42 37.55 -9.66 3.54
N ARG A 43 37.46 -8.54 4.29
CA ARG A 43 36.18 -7.88 4.59
C ARG A 43 35.47 -7.36 3.35
N LEU A 44 36.20 -6.81 2.37
CA LEU A 44 35.64 -6.39 1.09
C LEU A 44 35.06 -7.57 0.30
N VAL A 45 35.76 -8.70 0.28
CA VAL A 45 35.29 -9.92 -0.37
C VAL A 45 34.00 -10.42 0.32
N GLN A 46 34.00 -10.50 1.65
CA GLN A 46 32.83 -10.91 2.45
C GLN A 46 31.62 -9.99 2.26
N TYR A 47 31.84 -8.67 2.23
CA TYR A 47 30.81 -7.67 1.97
C TYR A 47 30.23 -7.82 0.56
N SER A 48 31.08 -7.94 -0.46
CA SER A 48 30.64 -8.16 -1.84
C SER A 48 29.88 -9.48 -2.02
N GLY A 49 30.26 -10.51 -1.27
CA GLY A 49 29.55 -11.80 -1.23
C GLY A 49 28.18 -11.69 -0.58
N SER A 50 28.05 -10.91 0.50
CA SER A 50 26.77 -10.68 1.19
C SER A 50 25.79 -9.92 0.29
N ILE A 51 26.23 -8.89 -0.44
CA ILE A 51 25.39 -8.19 -1.43
C ILE A 51 24.87 -9.16 -2.49
N ARG A 52 25.75 -10.00 -3.05
CA ARG A 52 25.37 -10.99 -4.08
C ARG A 52 24.38 -12.02 -3.54
N SER A 53 24.61 -12.51 -2.32
CA SER A 53 23.70 -13.44 -1.64
C SER A 53 22.33 -12.82 -1.41
N LEU A 54 22.27 -11.56 -0.93
CA LEU A 54 21.03 -10.83 -0.73
C LEU A 54 20.28 -10.63 -2.05
N ALA A 55 20.98 -10.23 -3.11
CA ALA A 55 20.40 -10.07 -4.44
C ALA A 55 19.79 -11.38 -4.98
N ALA A 56 20.43 -12.53 -4.72
CA ALA A 56 19.89 -13.83 -5.12
C ALA A 56 18.57 -14.19 -4.40
N THR A 57 18.29 -13.57 -3.25
CA THR A 57 17.02 -13.75 -2.52
C THR A 57 15.93 -12.74 -2.92
N ALA A 58 16.24 -11.74 -3.75
CA ALA A 58 15.28 -10.72 -4.21
C ALA A 58 14.02 -11.29 -4.91
N PRO A 59 14.09 -12.38 -5.72
CA PRO A 59 12.90 -12.98 -6.34
C PRO A 59 11.83 -13.43 -5.34
N ALA A 60 12.15 -13.57 -4.05
CA ALA A 60 11.18 -13.87 -2.99
C ALA A 60 10.06 -12.82 -2.85
N PHE A 61 10.27 -11.61 -3.39
CA PHE A 61 9.33 -10.50 -3.39
C PHE A 61 8.75 -10.22 -4.77
N GLU A 62 8.94 -11.11 -5.74
CA GLU A 62 8.35 -10.97 -7.07
C GLU A 62 6.81 -10.88 -6.98
N GLY A 63 6.25 -9.85 -7.64
CA GLY A 63 4.81 -9.55 -7.60
C GLY A 63 4.35 -8.69 -6.41
N VAL A 64 5.21 -8.38 -5.43
CA VAL A 64 4.89 -7.40 -4.38
C VAL A 64 4.93 -6.00 -4.98
N ARG A 65 3.82 -5.27 -4.89
CA ARG A 65 3.74 -3.87 -5.31
C ARG A 65 3.77 -2.98 -4.09
N VAL A 66 4.67 -2.01 -4.10
CA VAL A 66 4.80 -1.01 -3.03
C VAL A 66 4.36 0.34 -3.60
N PRO A 67 3.44 1.06 -2.94
CA PRO A 67 3.07 2.42 -3.34
C PRO A 67 4.29 3.35 -3.33
N THR A 68 4.42 4.19 -4.35
CA THR A 68 5.50 5.20 -4.43
C THR A 68 5.44 6.18 -3.27
N ASP A 69 4.24 6.56 -2.87
CA ASP A 69 4.02 7.52 -1.79
C ASP A 69 4.47 6.95 -0.44
N LEU A 70 4.33 5.64 -0.25
CA LEU A 70 4.87 4.94 0.91
C LEU A 70 6.40 4.96 0.92
N LEU A 71 7.05 4.80 -0.24
CA LEU A 71 8.51 4.88 -0.34
C LEU A 71 9.01 6.29 0.03
N GLN A 72 8.40 7.33 -0.54
CA GLN A 72 8.75 8.71 -0.19
C GLN A 72 8.55 9.00 1.30
N TYR A 73 7.42 8.54 1.86
CA TYR A 73 7.13 8.70 3.28
C TYR A 73 8.17 7.99 4.17
N MET A 74 8.66 6.82 3.75
CA MET A 74 9.75 6.12 4.45
C MET A 74 11.10 6.85 4.34
N ASP A 75 11.42 7.41 3.17
CA ASP A 75 12.66 8.18 2.96
C ASP A 75 12.71 9.44 3.84
N GLU A 76 11.56 10.02 4.14
CA GLU A 76 11.40 11.15 5.07
C GLU A 76 11.45 10.73 6.56
N GLY A 77 11.63 9.42 6.85
CA GLY A 77 11.69 8.87 8.20
C GLY A 77 10.33 8.51 8.82
N GLY A 78 9.27 8.48 8.01
CA GLY A 78 7.93 8.12 8.44
C GLY A 78 7.75 6.63 8.76
N ASN A 79 6.78 6.32 9.63
CA ASN A 79 6.48 4.94 10.01
C ASN A 79 5.49 4.27 9.01
N PRO A 80 5.89 3.24 8.25
CA PRO A 80 5.05 2.64 7.21
C PRO A 80 3.71 2.06 7.74
N ASN A 81 3.66 1.65 9.00
CA ASN A 81 2.42 1.18 9.64
C ASN A 81 1.42 2.31 9.85
N GLN A 82 1.92 3.50 10.19
CA GLN A 82 1.10 4.69 10.38
C GLN A 82 0.51 5.16 9.04
N TYR A 83 1.33 5.21 7.98
CA TYR A 83 0.85 5.48 6.62
C TYR A 83 -0.28 4.54 6.22
N THR A 84 -0.08 3.24 6.45
CA THR A 84 -1.08 2.21 6.13
C THR A 84 -2.38 2.47 6.90
N ALA A 85 -2.30 2.76 8.20
CA ALA A 85 -3.47 3.08 9.02
C ALA A 85 -4.22 4.32 8.51
N GLU A 86 -3.51 5.38 8.14
CA GLU A 86 -4.07 6.63 7.61
C GLU A 86 -4.80 6.41 6.29
N VAL A 87 -4.24 5.61 5.38
CA VAL A 87 -4.90 5.25 4.11
C VAL A 87 -6.21 4.52 4.37
N PHE A 88 -6.22 3.51 5.26
CA PHE A 88 -7.45 2.79 5.59
C PHE A 88 -8.50 3.68 6.26
N GLN A 89 -8.08 4.57 7.16
CA GLN A 89 -8.96 5.54 7.79
C GLN A 89 -9.54 6.53 6.77
N GLY A 90 -8.72 7.02 5.84
CA GLY A 90 -9.13 7.85 4.71
C GLY A 90 -10.18 7.16 3.85
N CYS A 91 -9.92 5.92 3.41
CA CYS A 91 -10.87 5.13 2.63
C CYS A 91 -12.19 4.92 3.38
N THR A 92 -12.14 4.68 4.69
CA THR A 92 -13.34 4.50 5.51
C THR A 92 -14.17 5.79 5.58
N ARG A 93 -13.51 6.92 5.83
CA ARG A 93 -14.15 8.24 5.84
C ARG A 93 -14.79 8.56 4.50
N ASP A 94 -14.07 8.35 3.41
CA ASP A 94 -14.54 8.70 2.07
C ASP A 94 -15.71 7.81 1.65
N ASN A 95 -15.69 6.53 2.02
CA ASN A 95 -16.82 5.61 1.84
C ASN A 95 -18.05 6.04 2.64
N GLN A 96 -17.89 6.42 3.91
CA GLN A 96 -19.00 6.93 4.71
C GLN A 96 -19.57 8.23 4.14
N ALA A 97 -18.70 9.15 3.70
CA ALA A 97 -19.13 10.39 3.07
C ALA A 97 -19.89 10.14 1.76
N ALA A 98 -19.43 9.20 0.93
CA ALA A 98 -20.12 8.80 -0.30
C ALA A 98 -21.50 8.21 0.00
N LYS A 99 -21.60 7.29 0.97
CA LYS A 99 -22.88 6.73 1.45
C LYS A 99 -23.83 7.82 1.94
N GLY A 100 -23.32 8.76 2.73
CA GLY A 100 -24.10 9.91 3.24
C GLY A 100 -24.64 10.79 2.11
N LYS A 101 -23.81 11.08 1.09
CA LYS A 101 -24.24 11.84 -0.10
C LYS A 101 -25.34 11.11 -0.87
N VAL A 102 -25.20 9.81 -1.11
CA VAL A 102 -26.22 9.00 -1.79
C VAL A 102 -27.53 9.01 -0.99
N ALA A 103 -27.47 8.83 0.32
CA ALA A 103 -28.65 8.86 1.19
C ALA A 103 -29.32 10.26 1.19
N ALA A 104 -28.54 11.33 1.22
CA ALA A 104 -29.06 12.70 1.19
C ALA A 104 -29.77 13.01 -0.14
N VAL A 105 -29.19 12.60 -1.28
CA VAL A 105 -29.81 12.76 -2.60
C VAL A 105 -31.09 11.92 -2.71
N ALA A 106 -31.10 10.69 -2.20
CA ALA A 106 -32.31 9.87 -2.16
C ALA A 106 -33.42 10.52 -1.33
N CYS A 107 -33.08 11.02 -0.13
CA CYS A 107 -34.02 11.74 0.73
C CYS A 107 -34.59 13.01 0.07
N LEU A 108 -33.73 13.79 -0.61
CA LEU A 108 -34.15 14.96 -1.38
C LEU A 108 -35.14 14.56 -2.49
N ARG A 109 -34.79 13.54 -3.29
CA ARG A 109 -35.68 13.02 -4.34
C ARG A 109 -37.03 12.63 -3.77
N ASP A 110 -37.06 11.85 -2.69
CA ASP A 110 -38.30 11.34 -2.10
C ASP A 110 -39.16 12.48 -1.54
N THR A 111 -38.53 13.49 -0.93
CA THR A 111 -39.21 14.70 -0.43
C THR A 111 -39.80 15.52 -1.58
N LEU A 112 -39.06 15.73 -2.66
CA LEU A 112 -39.54 16.46 -3.84
C LEU A 112 -40.71 15.73 -4.51
N LEU A 113 -40.60 14.41 -4.69
CA LEU A 113 -41.69 13.61 -5.25
C LEU A 113 -42.94 13.67 -4.37
N SER A 114 -42.79 13.61 -3.05
CA SER A 114 -43.94 13.72 -2.13
C SER A 114 -44.61 15.09 -2.20
N SER A 115 -43.87 16.16 -2.42
CA SER A 115 -44.43 17.50 -2.60
C SER A 115 -45.13 17.64 -3.96
N LEU A 116 -44.49 17.16 -5.03
CA LEU A 116 -45.03 17.22 -6.40
C LEU A 116 -46.25 16.33 -6.59
N GLU A 117 -46.39 15.22 -5.85
CA GLU A 117 -47.54 14.32 -5.94
C GLU A 117 -48.87 15.02 -5.59
N LYS A 118 -48.81 16.17 -4.88
CA LYS A 118 -49.97 17.01 -4.58
C LYS A 118 -50.34 17.98 -5.72
N GLU A 119 -49.36 18.44 -6.49
CA GLU A 119 -49.56 19.47 -7.53
C GLU A 119 -49.62 18.89 -8.95
N ALA A 120 -48.89 17.80 -9.23
CA ALA A 120 -48.66 17.22 -10.55
C ALA A 120 -48.55 15.67 -10.48
N PRO A 121 -49.65 14.95 -10.17
CA PRO A 121 -49.61 13.51 -9.92
C PRO A 121 -49.33 12.66 -11.16
N ALA A 122 -49.70 13.11 -12.35
CA ALA A 122 -49.49 12.36 -13.60
C ALA A 122 -48.00 12.30 -13.97
N GLU A 123 -47.32 13.43 -13.88
CA GLU A 123 -45.89 13.60 -14.15
C GLU A 123 -45.04 12.79 -13.16
N VAL A 124 -45.44 12.75 -11.89
CA VAL A 124 -44.79 11.92 -10.87
C VAL A 124 -44.93 10.43 -11.17
N ALA A 125 -46.08 9.98 -11.68
CA ALA A 125 -46.28 8.58 -12.06
C ALA A 125 -45.39 8.18 -13.26
N GLU A 126 -45.30 9.05 -14.27
CA GLU A 126 -44.39 8.86 -15.41
C GLU A 126 -42.92 8.80 -14.96
N TYR A 127 -42.50 9.70 -14.07
CA TYR A 127 -41.14 9.70 -13.52
C TYR A 127 -40.83 8.41 -12.75
N LYS A 128 -41.74 7.96 -11.87
CA LYS A 128 -41.57 6.70 -11.11
C LYS A 128 -41.48 5.49 -12.05
N ALA A 129 -42.24 5.45 -13.14
CA ALA A 129 -42.19 4.40 -14.15
C ALA A 129 -40.87 4.41 -14.94
N ALA A 130 -40.36 5.59 -15.31
CA ALA A 130 -39.05 5.72 -15.94
C ALA A 130 -37.92 5.27 -15.01
N LEU A 131 -38.01 5.58 -13.71
CA LEU A 131 -37.02 5.18 -12.71
C LEU A 131 -36.94 3.66 -12.53
N SER A 132 -38.10 2.98 -12.47
CA SER A 132 -38.15 1.51 -12.34
C SER A 132 -37.65 0.81 -13.60
N ALA A 133 -37.95 1.34 -14.80
CA ALA A 133 -37.40 0.85 -16.06
C ALA A 133 -35.88 0.98 -16.10
N HIS A 134 -35.33 2.12 -15.64
CA HIS A 134 -33.88 2.33 -15.58
C HIS A 134 -33.19 1.42 -14.55
N ALA A 135 -33.79 1.23 -13.37
CA ALA A 135 -33.27 0.32 -12.35
C ALA A 135 -33.22 -1.14 -12.84
N ALA A 136 -34.23 -1.58 -13.61
CA ALA A 136 -34.27 -2.90 -14.23
C ALA A 136 -33.20 -3.09 -15.32
N ALA A 137 -32.89 -2.04 -16.09
CA ALA A 137 -31.84 -2.09 -17.11
C ALA A 137 -30.43 -2.21 -16.49
N THR A 138 -30.16 -1.49 -15.41
CA THR A 138 -28.84 -1.49 -14.73
C THR A 138 -28.56 -2.77 -13.94
N SER A 139 -29.59 -3.55 -13.59
CA SER A 139 -29.43 -4.83 -12.87
C SER A 139 -29.28 -6.05 -13.79
N GLN A 140 -29.32 -5.86 -15.12
CA GLN A 140 -29.11 -6.90 -16.12
C GLN A 140 -27.76 -6.82 -16.84
N SER A 141 -26.95 -5.80 -16.56
CA SER A 141 -25.55 -5.66 -17.02
C SER A 141 -24.56 -6.01 -15.92
#